data_AF-A0A1E7FDD8-F1
#
_entry.id   AF-A0A1E7FDD8-F1
#
_cell.length_a   1.000
_cell.length_b   1.000
_cell.length_c   1.000
_cell.angle_alpha   90.00
_cell.angle_beta   90.00
_cell.angle_gamma   90.00
#
_symmetry.space_group_name_H-M   'P 1'
#
loop_
_entity.id
_entity.type
_entity.pdbx_description
1 polymer ?
#
loop_
_entity_poly.entity_id
_entity_poly.type
_entity_poly.pdbx_seq_one_letter_code
_entity_poly.pdbx_strand_id
1 'polypeptide(L)'
;MLAIKQGGVTIFVPNEKAFKKLGKQKRSQIEDPRNLEIREKMGSYHIIEEESISAVQLAIEDWIPVGRSKSGGFLGWGAKEDGDIVIGPDAKILQSFNVEGSFVHEVNDLVSPLLLWRYCDQLRIL
;
A
#
# COMPACT_ATOMS: atom_id res chain seq x y z
N MET A 1 -21.22 12.20 26.70
CA MET A 1 -21.15 11.17 25.65
C MET A 1 -19.81 11.34 24.94
N LEU A 2 -18.78 10.58 25.32
CA LEU A 2 -17.52 10.60 24.58
C LEU A 2 -17.76 9.88 23.25
N ALA A 3 -17.65 10.61 22.14
CA ALA A 3 -17.55 9.96 20.83
C ALA A 3 -16.27 9.12 20.85
N ILE A 4 -16.40 7.80 20.76
CA ILE A 4 -15.27 6.94 20.42
C ILE A 4 -14.84 7.41 19.03
N LYS A 5 -13.70 8.10 18.94
CA LYS A 5 -13.10 8.41 17.64
C LYS A 5 -12.76 7.04 17.04
N GLN A 6 -13.55 6.57 16.08
CA GLN A 6 -13.15 5.42 15.26
C GLN A 6 -11.74 5.73 14.75
N GLY A 7 -10.81 4.79 14.97
CA GLY A 7 -9.38 5.01 14.73
C GLY A 7 -9.13 5.62 13.35
N GLY A 8 -8.18 6.55 13.26
CA GLY A 8 -7.82 7.13 11.97
C GLY A 8 -7.25 6.06 11.03
N VAL A 9 -7.14 6.38 9.75
CA VAL A 9 -6.68 5.45 8.71
C VAL A 9 -5.31 5.86 8.23
N THR A 10 -4.49 4.89 7.82
CA THR A 10 -3.24 5.15 7.10
C THR A 10 -3.41 4.71 5.65
N ILE A 11 -3.21 5.64 4.71
CA ILE A 11 -3.38 5.39 3.27
C ILE A 11 -2.05 5.65 2.55
N PHE A 12 -1.58 4.69 1.78
CA PHE A 12 -0.44 4.83 0.88
C PHE A 12 -0.94 5.11 -0.54
N VAL A 13 -0.61 6.26 -1.10
CA VAL A 13 -1.12 6.70 -2.40
C VAL A 13 0.01 6.67 -3.44
N PRO A 14 0.01 5.72 -4.39
CA PRO A 14 0.98 5.70 -5.47
C PRO A 14 0.74 6.88 -6.41
N ASN A 15 1.80 7.65 -6.68
CA ASN A 15 1.71 8.79 -7.58
C ASN A 15 1.73 8.38 -9.06
N GLU A 16 1.57 9.36 -9.95
CA GLU A 16 1.55 9.11 -11.39
C GLU A 16 2.84 8.43 -11.91
N LYS A 17 3.99 8.74 -11.30
CA LYS A 17 5.28 8.12 -11.68
C LYS A 17 5.31 6.63 -11.30
N ALA A 18 4.73 6.25 -10.16
CA ALA A 18 4.56 4.85 -9.76
C ALA A 18 3.76 4.06 -10.83
N PHE A 19 2.63 4.61 -11.28
CA PHE A 19 1.84 3.98 -12.34
C PHE A 19 2.55 3.94 -13.70
N LYS A 20 3.36 4.95 -14.04
CA LYS A 20 4.19 4.94 -15.25
C LYS A 20 5.26 3.84 -15.18
N LYS A 21 5.86 3.62 -14.02
CA LYS A 21 6.91 2.59 -13.77
C LYS A 21 6.42 1.17 -14.03
N LEU A 22 5.12 0.89 -13.84
CA LEU A 22 4.53 -0.44 -14.11
C LEU A 22 4.72 -0.94 -15.54
N GLY A 23 4.88 -0.04 -16.51
CA GLY A 23 4.92 -0.40 -17.91
C GLY A 23 3.53 -0.70 -18.48
N LYS A 24 3.45 -1.00 -19.78
CA LYS A 24 2.17 -1.20 -20.48
C LYS A 24 1.48 -2.51 -20.09
N GLN A 25 2.25 -3.59 -19.89
CA GLN A 25 1.71 -4.92 -19.59
C GLN A 25 0.96 -4.95 -18.26
N LYS A 26 1.60 -4.51 -17.17
CA LYS A 26 0.98 -4.48 -15.84
C LYS A 26 -0.22 -3.55 -15.76
N ARG A 27 -0.17 -2.40 -16.45
CA ARG A 27 -1.32 -1.50 -16.59
C ARG A 27 -2.51 -2.18 -17.30
N SER A 28 -2.24 -2.86 -18.42
CA SER A 28 -3.27 -3.65 -19.09
C SER A 28 -3.83 -4.78 -18.22
N GLN A 29 -3.00 -5.41 -17.37
CA GLN A 29 -3.47 -6.43 -16.43
C GLN A 29 -4.43 -5.84 -15.38
N ILE A 30 -4.13 -4.69 -14.78
CA ILE A 30 -5.04 -4.07 -13.79
C ILE A 30 -6.29 -3.48 -14.44
N GLU A 31 -6.23 -3.05 -15.70
CA GLU A 31 -7.39 -2.52 -16.43
C GLU A 31 -8.32 -3.63 -16.92
N ASP A 32 -7.82 -4.86 -17.03
CA ASP A 32 -8.60 -6.01 -17.47
C ASP A 32 -9.71 -6.34 -16.44
N PRO A 33 -11.00 -6.32 -16.84
CA PRO A 33 -12.11 -6.59 -15.92
C PRO A 33 -12.07 -8.01 -15.33
N ARG A 34 -11.39 -8.97 -15.98
CA ARG A 34 -11.20 -10.33 -15.44
C ARG A 34 -10.35 -10.32 -14.17
N ASN A 35 -9.49 -9.32 -14.01
CA ASN A 35 -8.60 -9.17 -12.85
C ASN A 35 -9.20 -8.30 -11.75
N LEU A 36 -10.52 -8.03 -11.77
CA LEU A 36 -11.17 -7.12 -10.80
C LEU A 36 -10.86 -7.51 -9.35
N GLU A 37 -11.04 -8.77 -8.99
CA GLU A 37 -10.79 -9.26 -7.63
C GLU A 37 -9.33 -9.07 -7.21
N ILE A 38 -8.39 -9.38 -8.10
CA ILE A 38 -6.95 -9.20 -7.83
C ILE A 38 -6.60 -7.72 -7.72
N ARG A 39 -7.17 -6.86 -8.56
CA ARG A 39 -6.99 -5.41 -8.50
C ARG A 39 -7.52 -4.83 -7.19
N GLU A 40 -8.71 -5.22 -6.76
CA GLU A 40 -9.28 -4.79 -5.47
C GLU A 40 -8.41 -5.26 -4.32
N LYS A 41 -7.90 -6.50 -4.39
CA LYS A 41 -6.96 -7.04 -3.41
C LYS A 41 -5.67 -6.23 -3.36
N MET A 42 -5.07 -5.89 -4.51
CA MET A 42 -3.90 -5.02 -4.60
C MET A 42 -4.18 -3.63 -4.00
N GLY A 43 -5.32 -3.01 -4.31
CA GLY A 43 -5.72 -1.73 -3.74
C GLY A 43 -5.84 -1.79 -2.22
N SER A 44 -6.29 -2.92 -1.68
CA SER A 44 -6.49 -3.08 -0.24
C SER A 44 -5.20 -3.12 0.61
N TYR A 45 -4.04 -3.38 0.01
CA TYR A 45 -2.73 -3.29 0.68
C TYR A 45 -2.25 -1.84 0.87
N HIS A 46 -2.90 -0.87 0.23
CA HIS A 46 -2.59 0.54 0.38
C HIS A 46 -3.26 1.17 1.60
N ILE A 47 -4.02 0.40 2.38
CA ILE A 47 -4.83 0.91 3.49
C ILE A 47 -4.55 0.09 4.74
N ILE A 48 -4.24 0.78 5.84
CA ILE A 48 -4.28 0.24 7.21
C ILE A 48 -5.48 0.88 7.89
N GLU A 49 -6.48 0.07 8.20
CA GLU A 49 -7.70 0.51 8.87
C GLU A 49 -7.46 0.64 10.37
N GLU A 50 -8.22 1.53 11.02
CA GLU A 50 -8.22 1.74 12.49
C GLU A 50 -6.90 2.23 13.11
N GLU A 51 -5.83 2.33 12.33
CA GLU A 51 -4.53 2.87 12.74
C GLU A 51 -4.11 4.06 11.88
N SER A 52 -3.81 5.19 12.54
CA SER A 52 -3.28 6.40 11.92
C SER A 52 -1.83 6.57 12.32
N ILE A 53 -0.94 6.23 11.40
CA ILE A 53 0.50 6.10 11.65
C ILE A 53 1.21 7.22 10.91
N SER A 54 1.96 8.05 11.63
CA SER A 54 2.79 9.08 11.02
C SER A 54 4.05 8.48 10.38
N ALA A 55 4.69 9.22 9.47
CA ALA A 55 5.98 8.82 8.91
C ALA A 55 7.06 8.63 9.98
N VAL A 56 7.03 9.43 11.04
CA VAL A 56 7.96 9.29 12.18
C VAL A 56 7.75 7.97 12.90
N GLN A 57 6.50 7.56 13.13
CA GLN A 57 6.19 6.25 13.73
C GLN A 57 6.63 5.10 12.81
N LEU A 58 6.35 5.20 11.50
CA LEU A 58 6.79 4.20 10.51
C LEU A 58 8.32 4.05 10.44
N ALA A 59 9.08 5.11 10.76
CA ALA A 59 10.54 5.08 10.76
C ALA A 59 11.14 4.53 12.07
N ILE A 60 10.45 4.70 13.20
CA ILE A 60 10.91 4.28 14.53
C ILE A 60 10.57 2.82 14.78
N GLU A 61 9.40 2.37 14.32
CA GLU A 61 8.93 1.02 14.52
C GLU A 61 9.64 0.06 13.57
N ASP A 62 10.76 -0.47 14.07
CA ASP A 62 11.55 -1.49 13.42
C ASP A 62 10.71 -2.77 13.30
N TRP A 63 10.29 -3.08 12.07
CA TRP A 63 9.61 -4.31 11.69
C TRP A 63 8.45 -4.72 12.62
N ILE A 64 7.33 -3.97 12.59
CA ILE A 64 6.07 -4.57 13.06
C ILE A 64 5.50 -5.36 11.88
N PRO A 65 5.36 -6.70 11.98
CA PRO A 65 4.55 -7.45 11.05
C PRO A 65 3.11 -7.02 11.26
N VAL A 66 2.67 -5.98 10.57
CA VAL A 66 1.31 -5.47 10.74
C VAL A 66 0.36 -6.45 10.08
N GLY A 67 -0.29 -7.16 10.97
CA GLY A 67 -1.41 -8.01 10.67
C GLY A 67 -2.52 -7.18 10.05
N ARG A 68 -3.05 -7.73 8.96
CA ARG A 68 -4.31 -7.36 8.32
C ARG A 68 -4.24 -6.06 7.50
N SER A 69 -3.50 -6.12 6.39
CA SER A 69 -4.09 -5.61 5.14
C SER A 69 -5.49 -6.23 5.02
N LYS A 70 -6.50 -5.51 4.49
CA LYS A 70 -7.85 -6.06 4.28
C LYS A 70 -7.83 -7.41 3.52
N SER A 71 -6.79 -7.65 2.74
CA SER A 71 -6.46 -8.88 2.02
C SER A 71 -5.76 -10.01 2.79
N GLY A 72 -5.41 -9.83 4.07
CA GLY A 72 -4.86 -10.87 4.94
C GLY A 72 -3.38 -11.25 4.70
N GLY A 73 -2.63 -10.50 3.89
CA GLY A 73 -1.18 -10.73 3.71
C GLY A 73 -0.33 -9.85 4.61
N PHE A 74 0.88 -10.32 4.91
CA PHE A 74 1.89 -9.57 5.66
C PHE A 74 2.32 -8.34 4.85
N LEU A 75 2.11 -7.15 5.41
CA LEU A 75 2.70 -5.91 4.94
C LEU A 75 3.78 -5.51 5.95
N GLY A 76 5.02 -5.40 5.49
CA GLY A 76 6.13 -4.89 6.30
C GLY A 76 6.54 -3.49 5.86
N TRP A 77 7.16 -2.75 6.76
CA TRP A 77 7.85 -1.50 6.45
C TRP A 77 9.17 -1.41 7.23
N GLY A 78 10.03 -0.49 6.81
CA GLY A 78 11.25 -0.18 7.53
C GLY A 78 11.94 1.08 7.00
N ALA A 79 12.72 1.72 7.86
CA ALA A 79 13.64 2.77 7.47
C ALA A 79 14.92 2.16 6.89
N LYS A 80 15.43 2.72 5.80
CA LYS A 80 16.73 2.39 5.25
C LYS A 80 17.82 3.30 5.86
N GLU A 81 19.07 2.87 5.75
CA GLU A 81 20.24 3.64 6.21
C GLU A 81 20.35 5.04 5.57
N ASP A 82 19.74 5.22 4.40
CA ASP A 82 19.64 6.50 3.67
C ASP A 82 18.54 7.44 4.22
N GLY A 83 17.78 7.00 5.23
CA GLY A 83 16.65 7.73 5.82
C GLY A 83 15.33 7.55 5.08
N ASP A 84 15.30 6.76 3.99
CA ASP A 84 14.07 6.48 3.27
C ASP A 84 13.20 5.48 4.03
N ILE A 85 11.89 5.77 4.12
CA ILE A 85 10.90 4.84 4.67
C ILE A 85 10.31 4.02 3.51
N VAL A 86 10.47 2.70 3.57
CA VAL A 86 9.98 1.77 2.56
C VAL A 86 8.84 0.94 3.09
N ILE A 87 7.76 0.87 2.32
CA ILE A 87 6.53 0.12 2.58
C ILE A 87 6.41 -1.01 1.57
N GLY A 88 6.15 -2.22 2.05
CA GLY A 88 6.08 -3.41 1.21
C GLY A 88 7.42 -3.68 0.49
N PRO A 89 7.41 -4.15 -0.77
CA PRO A 89 8.63 -4.57 -1.45
C PRO A 89 9.57 -3.40 -1.78
N ASP A 90 9.02 -2.30 -2.33
CA ASP A 90 9.83 -1.24 -2.95
C ASP A 90 9.25 0.18 -2.79
N ALA A 91 8.06 0.35 -2.21
CA ALA A 91 7.37 1.63 -2.22
C ALA A 91 7.95 2.59 -1.19
N LYS A 92 8.60 3.66 -1.63
CA LYS A 92 9.17 4.67 -0.73
C LYS A 92 8.17 5.77 -0.47
N ILE A 93 8.04 6.21 0.79
CA ILE A 93 7.29 7.41 1.15
C ILE A 93 8.04 8.63 0.63
N LEU A 94 7.34 9.48 -0.12
CA LEU A 94 7.84 10.74 -0.63
C LEU A 94 7.38 11.91 0.23
N GLN A 95 6.10 11.91 0.59
CA GLN A 95 5.44 12.97 1.34
C GLN A 95 4.36 12.38 2.24
N SER A 96 4.03 13.08 3.32
CA SER A 96 3.02 12.65 4.28
C SER A 96 2.12 13.81 4.66
N PHE A 97 0.83 13.54 4.74
CA PHE A 97 -0.20 14.53 5.03
C PHE A 97 -1.06 14.02 6.18
N ASN A 98 -1.34 14.87 7.16
CA ASN A 98 -2.37 14.59 8.14
C ASN A 98 -3.69 15.18 7.65
N VAL A 99 -4.72 14.34 7.52
CA VAL A 99 -6.06 14.72 7.07
C VAL A 99 -7.04 14.27 8.14
N GLU A 100 -7.56 15.21 8.91
CA GLU A 100 -8.56 14.98 9.97
C GLU A 100 -8.16 13.90 11.01
N GLY A 101 -6.85 13.74 11.25
CA GLY A 101 -6.33 12.72 12.16
C GLY A 101 -6.09 11.35 11.53
N SER A 102 -6.21 11.23 10.22
CA SER A 102 -5.70 10.12 9.39
C SER A 102 -4.40 10.55 8.70
N PHE A 103 -3.56 9.60 8.32
CA PHE A 103 -2.35 9.87 7.56
C PHE A 103 -2.46 9.37 6.12
N VAL A 104 -2.07 10.22 5.19
CA VAL A 104 -1.95 9.90 3.77
C VAL A 104 -0.48 10.05 3.39
N HIS A 105 0.13 8.97 2.90
CA HIS A 105 1.52 8.93 2.46
C HIS A 105 1.57 8.81 0.95
N GLU A 106 2.12 9.80 0.26
CA GLU A 106 2.44 9.64 -1.16
C GLU A 106 3.62 8.68 -1.29
N VAL A 107 3.51 7.69 -2.18
CA VAL A 107 4.56 6.70 -2.44
C VAL A 107 4.95 6.63 -3.91
N ASN A 108 6.20 6.22 -4.19
CA ASN A 108 6.75 6.12 -5.55
C ASN A 108 6.57 4.74 -6.23
N ASP A 109 5.94 3.79 -5.56
CA ASP A 109 5.62 2.47 -6.10
C ASP A 109 4.30 1.95 -5.50
N LEU A 110 3.75 0.88 -6.07
CA LEU A 110 2.57 0.21 -5.52
C LEU A 110 2.90 -0.53 -4.23
N VAL A 111 2.08 -0.34 -3.21
CA VAL A 111 2.09 -1.13 -1.98
C VAL A 111 1.25 -2.38 -2.22
N SER A 112 1.85 -3.41 -2.81
CA SER A 112 1.18 -4.71 -2.98
C SER A 112 2.19 -5.86 -3.09
N PRO A 113 1.86 -7.08 -2.64
CA PRO A 113 2.75 -8.22 -2.79
C PRO A 113 2.99 -8.56 -4.27
N LEU A 114 4.25 -8.80 -4.63
CA LEU A 114 4.63 -9.18 -5.99
C LEU A 114 3.93 -10.47 -6.46
N LEU A 115 3.57 -11.35 -5.52
CA LEU A 115 2.85 -12.59 -5.79
C LEU A 115 1.50 -12.36 -6.49
N LEU A 116 0.81 -11.23 -6.21
CA LEU A 116 -0.51 -10.97 -6.77
C LEU A 116 -0.48 -10.84 -8.30
N TRP A 117 0.63 -10.37 -8.87
CA TRP A 117 0.79 -10.27 -10.32
C TRP A 117 0.72 -11.62 -11.02
N ARG A 118 1.11 -12.72 -10.34
CA ARG A 118 1.02 -14.07 -10.93
C ARG A 118 -0.42 -14.52 -11.16
N TYR A 119 -1.36 -14.06 -10.35
CA TYR A 119 -2.78 -14.38 -10.54
C TYR A 119 -3.39 -13.59 -11.71
N CYS A 120 -2.87 -12.40 -12.04
CA CYS A 120 -3.29 -11.66 -13.22
C CYS A 120 -2.92 -12.37 -14.54
N ASP A 121 -1.86 -13.19 -14.53
CA ASP A 121 -1.40 -13.95 -15.69
C ASP A 121 -2.16 -15.26 -15.89
N GLN A 122 -2.62 -15.89 -14.79
CA GLN A 122 -3.34 -17.18 -14.86
C GLN A 122 -4.68 -17.09 -15.62
N LEU A 123 -5.36 -15.95 -15.57
CA LEU A 123 -6.64 -15.75 -16.27
C LEU A 123 -6.52 -15.60 -17.80
N ARG A 124 -5.31 -15.73 -18.36
CA ARG A 124 -5.05 -15.68 -19.81
C ARG A 124 -4.81 -17.05 -20.45
N ILE A 125 -4.84 -18.14 -19.68
CA ILE A 125 -4.53 -19.51 -20.15
C ILE A 125 -5.82 -20.35 -20.38
N LEU A 126 -6.97 -19.72 -20.62
CA LEU A 126 -8.24 -20.40 -20.93
C LEU A 126 -8.78 -19.94 -22.28
#